data_AF-T1B057-F1
#
_entry.id   AF-T1B057-F1
#
_cell.length_a   1.000
_cell.length_b   1.000
_cell.length_c   1.000
_cell.angle_alpha   90.00
_cell.angle_beta   90.00
_cell.angle_gamma   90.00
#
_symmetry.space_group_name_H-M   'P 1'
#
loop_
_entity.id
_entity.type
_entity.pdbx_description
1 polymer ?
#
loop_
_entity_poly.entity_id
_entity_poly.type
_entity_poly.pdbx_seq_one_letter_code
_entity_poly.pdbx_strand_id
1 'polypeptide(L)' 'MPVRWTESVQALAALGITRVAECGPGKVLSGLVKRIDKSIDARALGMPAELDAALGAWRVAHG' A
#
# COMPACT_ATOMS: atom_id res chain seq x y z
N MET A 1 9.19 -23.00 5.28
CA MET A 1 8.01 -22.72 4.43
C MET A 1 8.18 -21.32 3.83
N PRO A 2 7.92 -21.09 2.53
CA PRO A 2 8.17 -19.79 1.89
C PRO A 2 7.14 -18.73 2.28
N VAL A 3 7.54 -17.46 2.26
CA VAL A 3 6.63 -16.33 2.43
C VAL A 3 5.78 -16.18 1.17
N ARG A 4 4.47 -16.32 1.33
CA ARG A 4 3.46 -16.27 0.25
C ARG A 4 3.00 -14.83 -0.07
N TRP A 5 3.96 -13.94 -0.31
CA TRP A 5 3.68 -12.50 -0.42
C TRP A 5 2.85 -12.13 -1.65
N THR A 6 3.20 -12.67 -2.82
CA THR A 6 2.44 -12.44 -4.07
C THR A 6 0.97 -12.81 -3.92
N GLU A 7 0.69 -13.98 -3.35
CA GLU A 7 -0.66 -14.49 -3.16
C GLU A 7 -1.44 -13.66 -2.12
N SER A 8 -0.75 -13.14 -1.09
CA SER A 8 -1.35 -12.24 -0.10
C SER A 8 -1.83 -10.94 -0.75
N VAL A 9 -1.01 -10.32 -1.62
CA VAL A 9 -1.39 -9.09 -2.33
C VAL A 9 -2.52 -9.35 -3.34
N GLN A 10 -2.48 -10.47 -4.07
CA GLN A 10 -3.56 -10.86 -4.99
C GLN A 10 -4.88 -11.09 -4.25
N ALA A 11 -4.84 -11.68 -3.05
CA ALA A 11 -6.03 -11.84 -2.22
C ALA A 11 -6.62 -10.49 -1.77
N LEU A 12 -5.77 -9.51 -1.39
CA LEU A 12 -6.24 -8.15 -1.08
C LEU A 12 -6.92 -7.50 -2.29
N ALA A 13 -6.32 -7.61 -3.48
CA ALA A 13 -6.90 -7.09 -4.71
C ALA A 13 -8.26 -7.74 -5.01
N ALA A 14 -8.38 -9.06 -4.84
CA ALA A 14 -9.63 -9.81 -5.03
C ALA A 14 -10.74 -9.41 -4.04
N LEU A 15 -10.37 -8.91 -2.86
CA LEU A 15 -11.29 -8.33 -1.88
C LEU A 15 -11.66 -6.87 -2.19
N GLY A 16 -11.20 -6.31 -3.32
CA GLY A 16 -11.50 -4.95 -3.74
C GLY A 16 -10.64 -3.87 -3.08
N ILE A 17 -9.53 -4.25 -2.42
CA ILE A 17 -8.60 -3.28 -1.86
C ILE A 17 -7.83 -2.61 -3.00
N THR A 18 -7.99 -1.29 -3.13
CA THR A 18 -7.33 -0.48 -4.16
C THR A 18 -6.21 0.41 -3.62
N ARG A 19 -6.05 0.48 -2.29
CA ARG A 19 -5.08 1.32 -1.59
C ARG A 19 -4.38 0.53 -0.47
N VAL A 20 -3.06 0.59 -0.42
CA VAL A 20 -2.26 -0.11 0.61
C VAL A 20 -1.21 0.83 1.19
N ALA A 21 -1.16 0.96 2.51
CA ALA A 21 -0.11 1.67 3.23
C ALA A 21 0.93 0.69 3.80
N GLU A 22 2.21 0.93 3.53
CA GLU A 22 3.33 0.26 4.22
C GLU A 22 3.65 1.05 5.49
N CYS A 23 3.18 0.52 6.62
CA CYS A 23 3.40 1.09 7.95
C CYS A 23 4.77 0.66 8.50
N GLY A 24 5.81 1.45 8.21
CA GLY A 24 7.17 1.20 8.68
C GLY A 24 8.21 1.93 7.85
N PRO A 25 9.50 1.86 8.22
CA PRO A 25 10.57 2.49 7.46
C PRO A 25 10.79 1.82 6.10
N GLY A 26 11.14 2.63 5.10
CA GLY A 26 11.46 2.16 3.75
C GLY A 26 10.23 2.05 2.85
N LYS A 27 10.40 1.37 1.71
CA LYS A 27 9.38 1.27 0.64
C LYS A 27 9.38 -0.08 -0.06
N VAL A 28 9.86 -1.12 0.64
CA VAL A 28 10.09 -2.43 0.04
C VAL A 28 8.76 -3.07 -0.31
N LEU A 29 7.83 -3.12 0.66
CA LEU A 29 6.52 -3.74 0.44
C LEU A 29 5.69 -2.95 -0.57
N SER A 30 5.73 -1.62 -0.52
CA SER A 30 5.08 -0.75 -1.51
C SER A 30 5.61 -1.01 -2.93
N GLY A 31 6.93 -1.21 -3.07
CA GLY A 31 7.55 -1.59 -4.34
C GLY A 31 7.13 -2.99 -4.82
N LEU A 32 7.03 -3.97 -3.90
CA LEU A 32 6.56 -5.32 -4.23
C LEU A 32 5.09 -5.33 -4.65
N VAL A 33 4.22 -4.62 -3.91
CA VAL A 33 2.79 -4.49 -4.25
C VAL A 33 2.63 -3.95 -5.67
N LYS A 34 3.32 -2.86 -6.03
CA LYS A 34 3.28 -2.29 -7.39
C LYS A 34 3.79 -3.21 -8.49
N ARG A 35 4.71 -4.15 -8.17
CA ARG A 35 5.18 -5.16 -9.13
C ARG A 35 4.17 -6.28 -9.32
N ILE A 36 3.47 -6.66 -8.25
CA ILE A 36 2.46 -7.72 -8.26
C ILE A 36 1.18 -7.22 -8.93
N ASP A 37 0.72 -6.02 -8.57
CA ASP A 37 -0.48 -5.39 -9.12
C ASP A 37 -0.28 -3.87 -9.22
N LYS A 38 -0.28 -3.36 -10.46
CA LYS A 38 -0.10 -1.92 -10.75
C LYS A 38 -1.36 -1.09 -10.51
N SER A 39 -2.52 -1.73 -10.32
CA SER A 39 -3.78 -1.03 -10.07
C SER A 39 -3.91 -0.54 -8.62
N ILE A 40 -3.13 -1.10 -7.70
CA ILE A 40 -3.13 -0.71 -6.29
C ILE A 40 -2.27 0.54 -6.08
N ASP A 41 -2.86 1.59 -5.51
CA ASP A 41 -2.11 2.74 -4.99
C ASP A 41 -1.42 2.33 -3.68
N ALA A 42 -0.15 1.88 -3.79
CA ALA A 42 0.67 1.51 -2.64
C ALA A 42 1.62 2.65 -2.23
N ARG A 43 1.61 2.99 -0.93
CA ARG A 43 2.38 4.12 -0.37
C ARG A 43 3.14 3.71 0.89
N ALA A 44 4.41 4.14 0.98
CA ALA A 44 5.19 4.05 2.21
C ALA A 44 4.78 5.15 3.18
N LEU A 45 4.90 4.90 4.49
CA LEU A 45 4.62 5.85 5.56
C LEU A 45 5.82 6.05 6.50
N GLY A 46 7.03 5.77 6.02
CA GLY A 46 8.22 5.71 6.87
C GLY A 46 8.71 7.09 7.33
N MET A 47 8.36 8.15 6.62
CA MET A 47 8.73 9.54 6.93
C MET A 47 7.50 10.42 7.12
N PRO A 48 7.59 11.50 7.95
CA PRO A 48 6.48 12.43 8.14
C PRO A 48 5.88 12.96 6.83
N ALA A 49 6.73 13.36 5.87
CA ALA A 49 6.28 13.85 4.58
C ALA A 49 5.54 12.78 3.74
N GLU A 50 5.88 11.50 3.89
CA GLU A 50 5.19 10.41 3.20
C GLU A 50 3.81 10.16 3.81
N LEU A 51 3.69 10.23 5.14
CA LEU A 51 2.41 10.18 5.84
C LEU A 51 1.51 11.35 5.43
N ASP A 52 2.03 12.58 5.43
CA ASP A 52 1.28 13.76 5.01
C ASP A 52 0.81 13.64 3.56
N ALA A 53 1.65 13.12 2.67
CA ALA A 53 1.28 12.88 1.27
C ALA A 53 0.20 11.80 1.12
N ALA A 54 0.25 10.72 1.91
CA ALA A 54 -0.79 9.69 1.92
C ALA A 54 -2.11 10.24 2.47
N LEU A 55 -2.08 11.00 3.58
CA LEU A 55 -3.24 11.68 4.13
C LEU A 55 -3.85 12.67 3.14
N GLY A 56 -3.05 13.52 2.51
CA GLY A 56 -3.51 14.49 1.52
C GLY A 56 -4.25 13.84 0.34
N ALA A 57 -3.81 12.65 -0.08
CA ALA A 57 -4.43 11.93 -1.18
C ALA A 57 -5.64 11.08 -0.79
N TRP A 58 -5.66 10.50 0.42
CA TRP A 58 -6.68 9.52 0.82
C TRP A 58 -7.70 10.04 1.82
N ARG A 59 -7.51 11.24 2.35
CA ARG A 59 -8.47 11.87 3.25
C ARG A 59 -9.77 12.12 2.49
N VAL A 60 -10.79 11.36 2.86
CA VAL A 60 -12.17 11.64 2.47
C VAL A 60 -12.64 12.81 3.32
N ALA A 61 -13.33 13.78 2.71
CA ALA A 61 -14.06 14.78 3.48
C ALA A 61 -15.12 14.02 4.29
N HIS A 62 -14.89 13.87 5.58
CA HIS A 62 -15.97 13.54 6.49
C HIS A 62 -16.85 14.79 6.53
N GLY A 63 -18.05 14.67 5.96
CA GLY A 63 -19.12 15.66 6.16
C GLY A 63 -19.50 15.76 7.63
#